data_AF-A0A117I7Y3-F1
#
_entry.id   AF-A0A117I7Y3-F1
#
_cell.length_a   1.000
_cell.length_b   1.000
_cell.length_c   1.000
_cell.angle_alpha   90.00
_cell.angle_beta   90.00
_cell.angle_gamma   90.00
#
_symmetry.space_group_name_H-M   'P 1'
#
loop_
_entity.id
_entity.type
_entity.pdbx_description
1 polymer ?
#
loop_
_entity_poly.entity_id
_entity_poly.type
_entity_poly.pdbx_seq_one_letter_code
_entity_poly.pdbx_strand_id
1 'polypeptide(L)'
;MRQISGIQGFEAPNEPDHGERTVPVAITDTSAPCRAVYDQQTVFGHNWTQFRSVTYAAAIPHPLIDGSLMLTQNVAVYPDSVASGTAFSRVVAAIPGCLAASASLDRRTERRPDSNTVLLYGDLGDDAYRLNGATLIHVSTVGPSERKQFTQEILDQLEHAQP
;
A
#
# COMPACT_ATOMS: atom_id res chain seq x y z
N MET A 1 7.91 18.51 -9.08
CA MET A 1 6.75 17.77 -8.51
C MET A 1 7.11 17.38 -7.09
N ARG A 2 6.21 17.62 -6.12
CA ARG A 2 6.47 17.38 -4.71
C ARG A 2 6.18 15.90 -4.41
N GLN A 3 7.24 15.13 -4.11
CA GLN A 3 7.08 13.76 -3.63
C GLN A 3 6.24 13.76 -2.34
N ILE A 4 5.37 12.76 -2.17
CA ILE A 4 4.47 12.71 -1.00
C ILE A 4 5.26 12.48 0.30
N SER A 5 6.46 11.90 0.21
CA SER A 5 7.30 11.49 1.36
C SER A 5 8.74 12.04 1.31
N GLY A 6 9.20 12.60 0.19
CA GLY A 6 10.55 13.18 0.09
C GLY A 6 11.70 12.15 0.08
N ILE A 7 11.43 10.90 -0.31
CA ILE A 7 12.42 9.82 -0.32
C ILE A 7 13.36 9.98 -1.53
N GLN A 8 14.62 10.32 -1.25
CA GLN A 8 15.66 10.41 -2.26
C GLN A 8 15.96 9.03 -2.88
N GLY A 9 16.12 8.98 -4.22
CA GLY A 9 16.51 7.76 -4.95
C GLY A 9 15.37 6.93 -5.54
N PHE A 10 14.11 7.30 -5.28
CA PHE A 10 12.93 6.72 -5.91
C PHE A 10 12.38 7.70 -6.95
N GLU A 11 12.43 7.33 -8.23
CA GLU A 11 11.83 8.11 -9.31
C GLU A 11 10.41 7.60 -9.57
N ALA A 12 9.47 8.53 -9.83
CA ALA A 12 8.18 8.12 -10.38
C ALA A 12 8.49 7.49 -11.75
N PRO A 13 8.07 6.26 -12.03
CA PRO A 13 8.39 5.62 -13.29
C PRO A 13 7.86 6.48 -14.43
N ASN A 14 8.67 6.68 -15.47
CA ASN A 14 8.19 7.25 -16.72
C ASN A 14 7.53 6.16 -17.58
N GLU A 15 6.75 5.27 -16.95
CA GLU A 15 6.07 4.17 -17.64
C GLU A 15 4.57 4.45 -17.71
N PRO A 16 3.91 4.16 -18.85
CA PRO A 16 2.45 4.09 -18.90
C PRO A 16 2.00 3.10 -17.81
N ASP A 17 1.06 3.51 -16.98
CA ASP A 17 0.54 2.73 -15.85
C ASP A 17 1.43 2.62 -14.59
N HIS A 18 2.53 3.36 -14.51
CA HIS A 18 3.25 3.57 -13.25
C HIS A 18 3.52 5.05 -13.03
N GLY A 19 2.92 5.66 -12.00
CA GLY A 19 2.99 7.10 -11.79
C GLY A 19 1.91 7.65 -10.86
N GLU A 20 1.72 8.96 -10.88
CA GLU A 20 0.70 9.63 -10.07
C GLU A 20 -0.71 9.40 -10.62
N ARG A 21 -1.63 9.00 -9.74
CA ARG A 21 -3.04 8.74 -10.04
C ARG A 21 -3.95 9.42 -9.04
N THR A 22 -5.11 9.87 -9.52
CA THR A 22 -6.16 10.50 -8.71
C THR A 22 -7.41 9.64 -8.56
N VAL A 23 -7.37 8.40 -9.07
CA VAL A 23 -8.42 7.39 -8.91
C VAL A 23 -7.82 6.02 -8.59
N PRO A 24 -8.47 5.19 -7.76
CA PRO A 24 -8.07 3.80 -7.56
C PRO A 24 -8.21 2.96 -8.85
N VAL A 25 -7.26 2.07 -9.10
CA VAL A 25 -7.22 1.14 -10.24
C VAL A 25 -7.43 -0.31 -9.79
N ALA A 26 -8.08 -1.12 -10.61
CA ALA A 26 -8.19 -2.55 -10.34
C ALA A 26 -6.83 -3.22 -10.48
N ILE A 27 -6.48 -4.11 -9.55
CA ILE A 27 -5.33 -5.00 -9.63
C ILE A 27 -5.87 -6.39 -10.00
N THR A 28 -5.99 -6.63 -11.31
CA THR A 28 -6.73 -7.76 -11.90
C THR A 28 -6.27 -9.14 -11.45
N ASP A 29 -5.01 -9.26 -11.05
CA ASP A 29 -4.40 -10.54 -10.66
C ASP A 29 -4.55 -10.84 -9.17
N THR A 30 -5.21 -9.94 -8.41
CA THR A 30 -5.49 -10.16 -6.98
C THR A 30 -6.54 -11.26 -6.82
N SER A 31 -6.17 -12.33 -6.13
CA SER A 31 -7.08 -13.44 -5.82
C SER A 31 -8.30 -12.95 -5.04
N ALA A 32 -9.46 -13.55 -5.30
CA ALA A 32 -10.73 -13.11 -4.70
C ALA A 32 -10.68 -12.94 -3.16
N PRO A 33 -10.06 -13.84 -2.37
CA PRO A 33 -9.95 -13.69 -0.92
C PRO A 33 -9.13 -12.48 -0.48
N CYS A 34 -8.23 -11.98 -1.34
CA CYS A 34 -7.30 -10.89 -1.04
C CYS A 34 -7.68 -9.55 -1.67
N ARG A 35 -8.77 -9.47 -2.47
CA ARG A 35 -9.16 -8.20 -3.12
C ARG A 35 -9.37 -7.07 -2.12
N ALA A 36 -10.06 -7.33 -1.02
CA ALA A 36 -10.26 -6.33 0.02
C ALA A 36 -8.99 -5.98 0.83
N VAL A 37 -7.85 -6.61 0.54
CA VAL A 37 -6.55 -6.32 1.16
C VAL A 37 -5.56 -5.70 0.17
N TYR A 38 -5.61 -6.02 -1.13
CA TYR A 38 -4.61 -5.54 -2.09
C TYR A 38 -5.20 -4.87 -3.34
N ASP A 39 -6.42 -5.18 -3.74
CA ASP A 39 -7.04 -4.53 -4.90
C ASP A 39 -7.45 -3.10 -4.55
N GLN A 40 -6.76 -2.11 -5.11
CA GLN A 40 -6.90 -0.70 -4.75
C GLN A 40 -8.37 -0.22 -4.87
N GLN A 41 -9.09 -0.64 -5.91
CA GLN A 41 -10.51 -0.32 -6.07
C GLN A 41 -11.38 -0.89 -4.96
N THR A 42 -11.14 -2.14 -4.55
CA THR A 42 -11.90 -2.79 -3.47
C THR A 42 -11.52 -2.21 -2.11
N VAL A 43 -10.23 -1.98 -1.86
CA VAL A 43 -9.68 -1.45 -0.60
C VAL A 43 -10.24 -0.06 -0.29
N PHE A 44 -10.10 0.89 -1.24
CA PHE A 44 -10.55 2.27 -1.02
C PHE A 44 -12.03 2.45 -1.33
N GLY A 45 -12.59 1.57 -2.15
CA GLY A 45 -14.00 1.57 -2.52
C GLY A 45 -14.41 2.89 -3.16
N HIS A 46 -15.51 3.42 -2.65
CA HIS A 46 -16.15 4.65 -3.12
C HIS A 46 -16.35 5.61 -1.92
N ASN A 47 -16.90 6.79 -2.18
CA ASN A 47 -17.19 7.84 -1.19
C ASN A 47 -15.96 8.51 -0.56
N TRP A 48 -14.77 8.37 -1.14
CA TRP A 48 -13.69 9.31 -0.85
C TRP A 48 -13.99 10.65 -1.54
N THR A 49 -13.53 11.76 -0.94
CA THR A 49 -13.58 13.11 -1.51
C THR A 49 -12.31 13.44 -2.28
N GLN A 50 -11.18 12.83 -1.91
CA GLN A 50 -9.91 12.93 -2.61
C GLN A 50 -9.18 11.59 -2.59
N PHE A 51 -8.50 11.28 -3.68
CA PHE A 51 -7.63 10.12 -3.78
C PHE A 51 -6.32 10.50 -4.46
N ARG A 52 -5.21 9.98 -3.96
CA ARG A 52 -3.90 10.10 -4.59
C ARG A 52 -3.12 8.82 -4.42
N SER A 53 -2.54 8.33 -5.51
CA SER A 53 -1.63 7.20 -5.51
C SER A 53 -0.38 7.55 -6.30
N VAL A 54 0.79 7.16 -5.81
CA VAL A 54 2.05 7.29 -6.53
C VAL A 54 2.83 6.01 -6.34
N THR A 55 3.24 5.41 -7.45
CA THR A 55 4.20 4.31 -7.46
C THR A 55 5.57 4.86 -7.86
N TYR A 56 6.59 4.44 -7.14
CA TYR A 56 8.00 4.64 -7.45
C TYR A 56 8.63 3.29 -7.75
N ALA A 57 9.58 3.25 -8.68
CA ALA A 57 10.34 2.04 -8.96
C ALA A 57 11.84 2.35 -9.01
N ALA A 58 12.64 1.43 -8.51
CA ALA A 58 14.08 1.46 -8.66
C ALA A 58 14.55 0.13 -9.24
N ALA A 59 15.37 0.18 -10.28
CA ALA A 59 16.05 -1.00 -10.80
C ALA A 59 17.08 -1.49 -9.76
N ILE A 60 17.09 -2.79 -9.53
CA ILE A 60 18.09 -3.47 -8.73
C ILE A 60 19.01 -4.20 -9.70
N PRO A 61 20.25 -3.71 -9.90
CA PRO A 61 21.22 -4.40 -10.74
C PRO A 61 21.50 -5.78 -10.15
N HIS A 62 21.33 -6.83 -10.95
CA HIS A 62 21.68 -8.18 -10.54
C HIS A 62 22.17 -8.99 -11.76
N PRO A 63 23.25 -9.77 -11.63
CA PRO A 63 23.97 -10.33 -12.78
C PRO A 63 23.24 -11.43 -13.55
N LEU A 64 22.12 -11.94 -13.03
CA LEU A 64 21.38 -13.07 -13.64
C LEU A 64 19.92 -12.75 -13.98
N ILE A 65 19.30 -11.80 -13.28
CA ILE A 65 17.88 -11.44 -13.42
C ILE A 65 17.77 -10.00 -12.96
N ASP A 66 17.21 -9.09 -13.78
CA ASP A 66 16.92 -7.73 -13.35
C ASP A 66 15.86 -7.75 -12.23
N GLY A 67 16.20 -7.19 -11.08
CA GLY A 67 15.24 -7.00 -9.99
C GLY A 67 14.65 -5.60 -10.03
N SER A 68 13.48 -5.41 -9.45
CA SER A 68 12.94 -4.07 -9.17
C SER A 68 12.47 -3.98 -7.71
N LEU A 69 12.62 -2.78 -7.15
CA LEU A 69 11.98 -2.39 -5.92
C LEU A 69 10.86 -1.42 -6.29
N MET A 70 9.62 -1.79 -5.97
CA MET A 70 8.47 -0.91 -6.15
C MET A 70 7.98 -0.43 -4.79
N LEU A 71 7.63 0.85 -4.73
CA LEU A 71 7.05 1.50 -3.58
C LEU A 71 5.78 2.20 -4.05
N THR A 72 4.63 1.77 -3.56
CA THR A 72 3.35 2.43 -3.85
C THR A 72 2.81 3.09 -2.60
N GLN A 73 2.47 4.38 -2.73
CA GLN A 73 1.89 5.20 -1.68
C GLN A 73 0.49 5.60 -2.11
N ASN A 74 -0.50 5.39 -1.25
CA ASN A 74 -1.89 5.70 -1.51
C ASN A 74 -2.47 6.47 -0.33
N VAL A 75 -3.27 7.49 -0.64
CA VAL A 75 -3.98 8.30 0.33
C VAL A 75 -5.39 8.51 -0.18
N ALA A 76 -6.38 8.15 0.63
CA ALA A 76 -7.79 8.46 0.40
C ALA A 76 -8.32 9.31 1.55
N VAL A 77 -8.90 10.46 1.22
CA VAL A 77 -9.62 11.32 2.18
C VAL A 77 -11.11 11.07 2.01
N TYR A 78 -11.80 10.83 3.11
CA TYR A 78 -13.23 10.59 3.17
C TYR A 78 -13.97 11.82 3.75
N PRO A 79 -15.31 11.89 3.64
CA PRO A 79 -16.10 12.98 4.19
C PRO A 79 -15.93 13.16 5.71
N ASP A 80 -15.72 12.06 6.42
CA ASP A 80 -15.57 12.03 7.88
C ASP A 80 -14.80 10.78 8.35
N SER A 81 -14.50 10.74 9.65
CA SER A 81 -13.79 9.63 10.29
C SER A 81 -14.59 8.32 10.34
N VAL A 82 -15.92 8.38 10.20
CA VAL A 82 -16.77 7.18 10.20
C VAL A 82 -16.64 6.48 8.84
N ALA A 83 -16.62 7.25 7.75
CA ALA A 83 -16.45 6.75 6.40
C ALA A 83 -15.05 6.13 6.20
N SER A 84 -13.98 6.82 6.61
CA SER A 84 -12.61 6.27 6.55
C SER A 84 -12.46 5.04 7.47
N GLY A 85 -13.01 5.09 8.68
CA GLY A 85 -13.01 3.97 9.62
C GLY A 85 -13.75 2.74 9.08
N THR A 86 -14.84 2.94 8.33
CA THR A 86 -15.55 1.86 7.63
C THR A 86 -14.68 1.23 6.55
N ALA A 87 -13.95 2.01 5.76
CA ALA A 87 -13.03 1.50 4.76
C ALA A 87 -11.90 0.68 5.41
N PHE A 88 -11.25 1.23 6.43
CA PHE A 88 -10.19 0.53 7.17
C PHE A 88 -10.68 -0.78 7.81
N SER A 89 -11.88 -0.77 8.40
CA SER A 89 -12.46 -1.97 9.02
C SER A 89 -12.72 -3.10 8.02
N ARG A 90 -13.07 -2.77 6.77
CA ARG A 90 -13.22 -3.78 5.70
C ARG A 90 -11.89 -4.45 5.35
N VAL A 91 -10.81 -3.66 5.27
CA VAL A 91 -9.44 -4.20 5.07
C VAL A 91 -9.10 -5.15 6.22
N VAL A 92 -9.23 -4.66 7.46
CA VAL A 92 -8.95 -5.43 8.69
C VAL A 92 -9.73 -6.74 8.75
N ALA A 93 -11.01 -6.73 8.38
CA ALA A 93 -11.86 -7.92 8.41
C ALA A 93 -11.50 -8.94 7.32
N ALA A 94 -10.92 -8.50 6.20
CA ALA A 94 -10.55 -9.35 5.08
C ALA A 94 -9.20 -10.07 5.29
N ILE A 95 -8.31 -9.53 6.13
CA ILE A 95 -6.95 -10.04 6.34
C ILE A 95 -6.93 -11.54 6.68
N PRO A 96 -7.70 -12.07 7.65
CA PRO A 96 -7.63 -13.50 7.98
C PRO A 96 -7.94 -14.42 6.79
N GLY A 97 -8.94 -14.05 5.98
CA GLY A 97 -9.30 -14.80 4.77
C GLY A 97 -8.22 -14.73 3.69
N CYS A 98 -7.61 -13.55 3.51
CA CYS A 98 -6.51 -13.38 2.59
C CYS A 98 -5.26 -14.18 3.02
N LEU A 99 -4.89 -14.14 4.30
CA LEU A 99 -3.74 -14.88 4.83
C LEU A 99 -3.95 -16.40 4.70
N ALA A 100 -5.15 -16.90 4.97
CA ALA A 100 -5.48 -18.32 4.78
C ALA A 100 -5.40 -18.77 3.31
N ALA A 101 -5.64 -17.85 2.38
CA ALA A 101 -5.55 -18.10 0.95
C ALA A 101 -4.14 -17.85 0.36
N SER A 102 -3.21 -17.30 1.14
CA SER A 102 -1.85 -17.01 0.67
C SER A 102 -1.14 -18.31 0.27
N ALA A 103 -0.58 -18.31 -0.94
CA ALA A 103 0.17 -19.46 -1.45
C ALA A 103 1.43 -19.68 -0.59
N SER A 104 1.95 -20.91 -0.57
CA SER A 104 3.18 -21.24 0.18
C SER A 104 4.41 -20.41 -0.21
N LEU A 105 4.36 -19.71 -1.36
CA LEU A 105 5.45 -18.91 -1.92
C LEU A 105 5.46 -17.44 -1.45
N ASP A 106 4.41 -16.96 -0.77
CA ASP A 106 4.39 -15.64 -0.13
C ASP A 106 3.64 -15.73 1.19
N ARG A 107 4.27 -16.38 2.18
CA ARG A 107 3.67 -16.51 3.51
C ARG A 107 3.69 -15.15 4.17
N ARG A 108 2.52 -14.68 4.59
CA ARG A 108 2.38 -13.38 5.21
C ARG A 108 2.08 -13.46 6.69
N THR A 109 2.59 -12.48 7.43
CA THR A 109 2.33 -12.31 8.85
C THR A 109 1.74 -10.94 9.10
N GLU A 110 0.74 -10.91 9.98
CA GLU A 110 0.09 -9.67 10.39
C GLU A 110 0.68 -9.16 11.71
N ARG A 111 0.84 -7.84 11.80
CA ARG A 111 1.12 -7.13 13.05
C ARG A 111 0.22 -5.91 13.18
N ARG A 112 -0.28 -5.68 14.39
CA ARG A 112 -1.10 -4.51 14.75
C ARG A 112 -0.41 -3.75 15.88
N PRO A 113 0.36 -2.68 15.56
CA PRO A 113 0.98 -1.85 16.58
C PRO A 113 -0.04 -1.13 17.48
N ASP A 114 -1.21 -0.78 16.92
CA ASP A 114 -2.30 -0.06 17.57
C ASP A 114 -3.64 -0.38 16.85
N SER A 115 -4.74 0.28 17.24
CA SER A 115 -6.07 0.05 16.68
C SER A 115 -6.26 0.61 15.26
N ASN A 116 -5.40 1.53 14.84
CA ASN A 116 -5.51 2.30 13.61
C ASN A 116 -4.49 1.87 12.56
N THR A 117 -3.55 0.98 12.91
CA THR A 117 -2.45 0.55 12.05
C THR A 117 -2.46 -0.97 11.89
N VAL A 118 -2.37 -1.45 10.65
CA VAL A 118 -2.09 -2.86 10.36
C VAL A 118 -0.95 -3.00 9.37
N LEU A 119 -0.05 -3.93 9.66
CA LEU A 119 1.14 -4.24 8.89
C LEU A 119 1.06 -5.70 8.44
N LEU A 120 1.36 -5.95 7.18
CA LEU A 120 1.42 -7.26 6.57
C LEU A 120 2.83 -7.45 6.02
N TYR A 121 3.58 -8.39 6.57
CA TYR A 121 4.94 -8.69 6.13
C TYR A 121 4.96 -9.95 5.30
N GLY A 122 5.63 -9.91 4.15
CA GLY A 122 5.68 -11.03 3.20
C GLY A 122 7.05 -11.19 2.55
N ASP A 123 7.28 -12.39 2.03
CA ASP A 123 8.51 -12.74 1.33
C ASP A 123 8.67 -11.89 0.06
N LEU A 124 7.55 -11.55 -0.60
CA LEU A 124 7.52 -10.79 -1.86
C LEU A 124 7.26 -9.29 -1.66
N GLY A 125 6.67 -8.89 -0.55
CA GLY A 125 6.43 -7.49 -0.24
C GLY A 125 5.76 -7.27 1.11
N ASP A 126 5.80 -6.02 1.57
CA ASP A 126 5.12 -5.60 2.77
C ASP A 126 4.02 -4.60 2.42
N ASP A 127 2.91 -4.64 3.16
CA ASP A 127 1.82 -3.69 3.06
C ASP A 127 1.52 -3.10 4.43
N ALA A 128 1.20 -1.82 4.47
CA ALA A 128 0.89 -1.11 5.70
C ALA A 128 -0.29 -0.17 5.48
N TYR A 129 -1.29 -0.30 6.35
CA TYR A 129 -2.47 0.56 6.36
C TYR A 129 -2.51 1.36 7.66
N ARG A 130 -2.84 2.65 7.56
CA ARG A 130 -3.11 3.50 8.72
C ARG A 130 -4.34 4.38 8.53
N LEU A 131 -5.18 4.41 9.56
CA LEU A 131 -6.29 5.33 9.70
C LEU A 131 -5.86 6.57 10.50
N ASN A 132 -6.01 7.75 9.92
CA ASN A 132 -5.80 9.04 10.60
C ASN A 132 -6.99 9.97 10.33
N GLY A 133 -7.90 10.10 11.30
CA GLY A 133 -9.11 10.89 11.15
C GLY A 133 -9.95 10.45 9.95
N ALA A 134 -10.22 11.38 9.03
CA ALA A 134 -10.95 11.11 7.78
C ALA A 134 -10.07 10.51 6.67
N THR A 135 -8.81 10.16 6.94
CA THR A 135 -7.84 9.72 5.94
C THR A 135 -7.44 8.25 6.13
N LEU A 136 -7.44 7.48 5.04
CA LEU A 136 -6.85 6.14 4.96
C LEU A 136 -5.57 6.19 4.13
N ILE A 137 -4.46 5.80 4.74
CA ILE A 137 -3.13 5.75 4.12
C ILE A 137 -2.77 4.28 3.89
N HIS A 138 -2.21 3.97 2.72
CA HIS A 138 -1.67 2.65 2.40
C HIS A 138 -0.30 2.77 1.75
N VAL A 139 0.67 2.04 2.26
CA VAL A 139 2.01 1.90 1.67
C VAL A 139 2.25 0.44 1.34
N SER A 140 2.70 0.16 0.13
CA SER A 140 3.09 -1.18 -0.33
C SER A 140 4.52 -1.15 -0.85
N THR A 141 5.32 -2.14 -0.47
CA THR A 141 6.67 -2.34 -1.02
C THR A 141 6.77 -3.73 -1.62
N VAL A 142 7.31 -3.83 -2.82
CA VAL A 142 7.50 -5.10 -3.53
C VAL A 142 8.95 -5.20 -3.97
N GLY A 143 9.61 -6.32 -3.69
CA GLY A 143 11.01 -6.53 -4.05
C GLY A 143 11.70 -7.62 -3.23
N PRO A 144 13.04 -7.69 -3.22
CA PRO A 144 13.80 -8.64 -2.40
C PRO A 144 13.73 -8.29 -0.90
N SER A 145 13.44 -9.27 -0.04
CA SER A 145 13.22 -9.12 1.41
C SER A 145 14.38 -8.45 2.17
N GLU A 146 15.63 -8.69 1.76
CA GLU A 146 16.83 -8.10 2.38
C GLU A 146 16.86 -6.57 2.36
N ARG A 147 16.02 -5.92 1.55
CA ARG A 147 16.00 -4.45 1.37
C ARG A 147 14.73 -3.75 1.86
N LYS A 148 13.76 -4.44 2.47
CA LYS A 148 12.37 -3.95 2.68
C LYS A 148 12.06 -3.13 3.94
N GLN A 149 13.03 -2.57 4.66
CA GLN A 149 12.77 -2.12 6.04
C GLN A 149 12.05 -0.77 6.22
N PHE A 150 11.52 -0.16 5.15
CA PHE A 150 11.06 1.23 5.18
C PHE A 150 9.53 1.39 5.06
N THR A 151 8.75 0.32 4.84
CA THR A 151 7.28 0.43 4.63
C THR A 151 6.58 1.20 5.75
N GLN A 152 6.90 0.88 7.01
CA GLN A 152 6.34 1.56 8.17
C GLN A 152 6.90 2.99 8.30
N GLU A 153 8.19 3.22 8.05
CA GLU A 153 8.80 4.55 8.12
C GLU A 153 8.16 5.52 7.11
N ILE A 154 7.85 5.03 5.91
CA ILE A 154 7.15 5.81 4.88
C ILE A 154 5.71 6.07 5.30
N LEU A 155 5.03 5.07 5.86
CA LEU A 155 3.67 5.25 6.38
C LEU A 155 3.64 6.38 7.42
N ASP A 156 4.61 6.37 8.34
CA ASP A 156 4.78 7.41 9.35
C ASP A 156 5.02 8.79 8.69
N GLN A 157 5.91 8.88 7.70
CA GLN A 157 6.18 10.14 6.98
C GLN A 157 4.94 10.69 6.26
N LEU A 158 4.16 9.83 5.60
CA LEU A 158 2.96 10.22 4.87
C LEU A 158 1.89 10.80 5.79
N GLU A 159 1.74 10.23 6.98
CA GLU A 159 0.81 10.71 8.00
C GLU A 159 1.18 12.13 8.46
N HIS A 160 2.45 12.38 8.77
CA HIS A 160 2.93 13.72 9.17
C HIS A 160 2.84 14.76 8.04
N ALA A 161 2.81 14.32 6.77
CA ALA A 161 2.67 15.19 5.61
C ALA A 161 1.20 15.51 5.26
N GLN A 162 0.22 14.87 5.91
CA GLN A 162 -1.19 15.24 5.74
C GLN A 162 -1.47 16.59 6.42
N PRO A 163 -2.28 17.47 5.80
CA PRO A 163 -2.66 18.77 6.38
C PRO A 163 -3.58 18.64 7.60
#